data_AF-A0A536DR94-F1
#
_entry.id   AF-A0A536DR94-F1
#
_cell.length_a   1.000
_cell.length_b   1.000
_cell.length_c   1.000
_cell.angle_alpha   90.00
_cell.angle_beta   90.00
_cell.angle_gamma   90.00
#
_symmetry.space_group_name_H-M   'P 1'
#
loop_
_entity.id
_entity.type
_entity.pdbx_description
1 polymer ?
#
loop_
_entity_poly.entity_id
_entity_poly.type
_entity_poly.pdbx_seq_one_letter_code
_entity_poly.pdbx_strand_id
1 'polypeptide(L)'
;MAVSGRRRFDDDKVVRYETTEKDFEVEVARTLNKWCVTVYQLPDRQILVQDFFPERWKALARAQDFIRLLNQRKKKEEEALRGSDDDY
;
A
#
# COMPACT_ATOMS: atom_id res chain seq x y z
N MET A 1 35.58 -2.36 26.82
CA MET A 1 34.70 -3.42 26.27
C MET A 1 33.97 -2.86 25.06
N ALA A 2 34.39 -3.24 23.85
CA ALA A 2 33.64 -2.94 22.63
C ALA A 2 32.51 -3.96 22.50
N VAL A 3 31.26 -3.52 22.64
CA VAL A 3 30.10 -4.35 22.31
C VAL A 3 29.67 -4.04 20.89
N SER A 4 29.75 -5.08 20.08
CA SER A 4 29.47 -5.14 18.66
C SER A 4 28.18 -4.43 18.26
N GLY A 5 28.29 -3.57 17.24
CA GLY A 5 27.16 -2.97 16.54
C GLY A 5 26.25 -4.05 15.97
N ARG A 6 25.20 -4.39 16.72
CA ARG A 6 24.19 -5.37 16.33
C ARG A 6 23.28 -4.74 15.28
N ARG A 7 23.71 -4.86 14.01
CA ARG A 7 22.91 -4.82 12.76
C ARG A 7 21.46 -4.32 12.94
N ARG A 8 21.23 -3.02 12.71
CA ARG A 8 19.89 -2.41 12.52
C ARG A 8 19.45 -2.44 11.04
N PHE A 9 19.73 -3.53 10.31
CA PHE A 9 19.79 -3.45 8.84
C PHE A 9 18.62 -4.06 8.05
N ASP A 10 17.54 -4.53 8.68
CA ASP A 10 16.42 -5.15 7.95
C ASP A 10 15.04 -4.53 8.19
N ASP A 11 14.95 -3.56 9.09
CA ASP A 11 13.68 -2.99 9.53
C ASP A 11 13.37 -1.62 8.90
N ASP A 12 14.28 -1.07 8.10
CA ASP A 12 14.09 0.14 7.28
C ASP A 12 13.75 -0.18 5.82
N LYS A 13 13.49 -1.46 5.50
CA LYS A 13 13.18 -1.85 4.13
C LYS A 13 11.77 -1.35 3.78
N VAL A 14 11.73 -0.28 3.00
CA VAL A 14 10.50 0.26 2.40
C VAL A 14 9.88 -0.83 1.53
N VAL A 15 8.64 -1.21 1.82
CA VAL A 15 7.90 -2.20 1.04
C VAL A 15 6.93 -1.47 0.15
N ARG A 16 7.15 -1.55 -1.16
CA ARG A 16 6.24 -0.99 -2.16
C ARG A 16 5.42 -2.11 -2.77
N TYR A 17 4.14 -1.84 -2.91
CA TYR A 17 3.22 -2.69 -3.61
C TYR A 17 2.55 -1.88 -4.71
N GLU A 18 2.48 -2.45 -5.89
CA GLU A 18 1.81 -1.87 -7.04
C GLU A 18 0.56 -2.70 -7.32
N THR A 19 -0.55 -2.04 -7.62
CA THR A 19 -1.71 -2.74 -8.18
C THR A 19 -1.40 -3.25 -9.59
N THR A 20 -2.11 -4.29 -10.04
CA THR A 20 -1.87 -4.97 -11.33
C THR A 20 -1.86 -4.00 -12.53
N GLU A 21 -2.66 -2.94 -12.45
CA GLU A 21 -2.80 -1.92 -13.50
C GLU A 21 -1.96 -0.66 -13.27
N LYS A 22 -1.15 -0.62 -12.20
CA LYS A 22 -0.27 0.50 -11.82
C LYS A 22 -0.98 1.85 -11.63
N ASP A 23 -2.29 1.86 -11.36
CA ASP A 23 -2.99 3.10 -11.00
C ASP A 23 -2.82 3.50 -9.53
N PHE A 24 -2.47 2.54 -8.67
CA PHE A 24 -2.23 2.79 -7.26
C PHE A 24 -0.92 2.14 -6.80
N GLU A 25 -0.19 2.88 -5.98
CA GLU A 25 1.07 2.44 -5.37
C GLU A 25 0.92 2.56 -3.85
N VAL A 26 1.10 1.45 -3.13
CA VAL A 26 1.05 1.41 -1.66
C VAL A 26 2.46 1.24 -1.13
N GLU A 27 2.97 2.26 -0.45
CA GLU A 27 4.29 2.26 0.15
C GLU A 27 4.21 2.09 1.67
N VAL A 28 4.99 1.17 2.21
CA VAL A 28 5.17 0.96 3.64
C VAL A 28 6.58 1.35 4.02
N ALA A 29 6.72 2.49 4.68
CA ALA A 29 8.01 3.04 5.10
C ALA A 29 8.10 3.12 6.62
N ARG A 30 9.29 2.86 7.18
CA ARG A 30 9.53 3.14 8.59
C ARG A 30 9.79 4.62 8.78
N THR A 31 9.02 5.27 9.63
CA THR A 31 9.19 6.68 10.01
C THR A 31 9.42 6.76 11.51
N LEU A 32 10.66 7.07 11.91
CA LEU A 32 11.09 7.09 13.32
C LEU A 32 10.77 5.75 14.03
N ASN A 33 9.79 5.78 14.93
CA ASN A 33 9.37 4.65 15.77
C ASN A 33 8.07 3.99 15.28
N LYS A 34 7.53 4.44 14.14
CA LYS A 34 6.27 3.95 13.57
C LYS A 34 6.48 3.50 12.13
N TRP A 35 5.57 2.66 11.66
CA TRP A 35 5.42 2.24 10.29
C TRP A 35 4.34 3.09 9.64
N CYS A 36 4.69 3.77 8.56
CA CYS A 36 3.78 4.58 7.76
C CYS A 36 3.37 3.79 6.53
N VAL A 37 2.07 3.68 6.28
CA VAL A 37 1.50 3.15 5.05
C VAL A 37 0.95 4.34 4.27
N THR A 38 1.48 4.57 3.09
CA THR A 38 1.06 5.65 2.19
C THR A 38 0.48 5.04 0.93
N VAL A 39 -0.75 5.42 0.59
CA VAL A 39 -1.40 5.04 -0.67
C VAL A 39 -1.29 6.22 -1.62
N TYR A 40 -0.59 6.01 -2.73
CA TYR A 40 -0.45 6.95 -3.83
C TYR A 40 -1.41 6.58 -4.95
N GLN A 41 -2.04 7.60 -5.54
CA GLN A 41 -2.76 7.52 -6.80
C GLN A 41 -1.83 7.95 -7.93
N LEU A 42 -1.59 7.06 -8.87
CA LEU A 42 -0.85 7.33 -10.10
C LEU A 42 -1.82 7.87 -11.18
N PRO A 43 -1.31 8.63 -12.16
CA PRO A 43 0.10 8.95 -12.41
C PRO A 43 0.68 10.07 -11.54
N ASP A 44 -0.15 10.92 -10.93
CA ASP A 44 0.30 12.13 -10.22
C ASP A 44 1.00 11.88 -8.87
N ARG A 45 1.05 10.61 -8.43
CA ARG A 45 1.53 10.20 -7.09
C ARG A 45 0.86 10.99 -5.97
N GLN A 46 -0.42 11.28 -6.14
CA GLN A 46 -1.18 12.00 -5.13
C GLN A 46 -1.39 11.10 -3.91
N ILE A 47 -1.09 11.61 -2.71
CA ILE A 47 -1.33 10.87 -1.47
C ILE A 47 -2.85 10.86 -1.22
N LEU A 48 -3.45 9.68 -1.33
CA LEU A 48 -4.86 9.47 -1.00
C LEU A 48 -5.03 9.29 0.50
N VAL A 49 -4.22 8.41 1.08
CA VAL A 49 -4.33 7.97 2.47
C VAL A 49 -2.95 7.76 3.06
N GLN A 50 -2.77 8.20 4.31
CA GLN A 50 -1.58 7.94 5.10
C GLN A 50 -1.99 7.41 6.48
N ASP A 51 -1.59 6.19 6.80
CA ASP A 51 -1.87 5.52 8.08
C ASP A 51 -0.56 5.23 8.84
N PHE A 52 -0.59 5.35 10.18
CA PHE A 52 0.57 5.09 11.04
C PHE A 52 0.32 3.94 12.02
N PHE A 53 1.21 2.95 12.01
CA PHE A 53 1.14 1.77 12.88
C PHE A 53 2.39 1.64 13.75
N PRO A 54 2.27 1.17 15.00
CA PRO A 54 3.43 0.92 15.86
C PRO A 54 4.22 -0.33 15.43
N GLU A 55 3.60 -1.30 14.77
CA GLU A 55 4.20 -2.60 14.46
C GLU A 55 4.23 -2.88 12.95
N ARG A 56 5.33 -3.47 12.47
CA ARG A 56 5.59 -3.76 11.05
C ARG A 56 4.51 -4.62 10.40
N TRP A 57 4.14 -5.70 11.07
CA TRP A 57 3.20 -6.70 10.55
C TRP A 57 1.80 -6.11 10.36
N LYS A 58 1.38 -5.18 11.23
CA LYS A 58 0.11 -4.44 11.09
C LYS A 58 0.12 -3.53 9.86
N ALA A 59 1.22 -2.80 9.64
CA ALA A 59 1.38 -1.96 8.46
C ALA A 59 1.38 -2.78 7.16
N LEU A 60 2.07 -3.93 7.15
CA LEU A 60 2.09 -4.83 5.99
C LEU A 60 0.71 -5.44 5.70
N ALA A 61 -0.01 -5.91 6.73
CA ALA A 61 -1.36 -6.43 6.56
C ALA A 61 -2.30 -5.35 5.99
N ARG A 62 -2.22 -4.13 6.51
CA ARG A 62 -3.03 -3.00 6.01
C ARG A 62 -2.70 -2.64 4.56
N ALA A 63 -1.42 -2.62 4.20
CA ALA A 63 -1.02 -2.41 2.81
C ALA A 63 -1.59 -3.49 1.87
N GLN A 64 -1.57 -4.76 2.30
CA GLN A 64 -2.19 -5.86 1.57
C GLN A 64 -3.70 -5.71 1.42
N ASP A 65 -4.39 -5.26 2.48
CA ASP A 65 -5.82 -5.01 2.42
C ASP A 65 -6.16 -3.87 1.46
N PHE A 66 -5.37 -2.79 1.44
CA PHE A 66 -5.56 -1.69 0.50
C PHE A 66 -5.42 -2.15 -0.95
N ILE A 67 -4.39 -2.95 -1.28
CA ILE A 67 -4.22 -3.50 -2.64
C ILE A 67 -5.41 -4.38 -3.02
N ARG A 68 -5.87 -5.24 -2.10
CA ARG A 68 -7.03 -6.10 -2.34
C ARG A 68 -8.29 -5.29 -2.57
N LEU A 69 -8.53 -4.26 -1.76
CA LEU A 69 -9.69 -3.38 -1.90
C LEU A 69 -9.64 -2.58 -3.21
N LEU A 70 -8.48 -2.06 -3.59
CA LEU A 70 -8.32 -1.31 -4.84
C LEU A 70 -8.54 -2.21 -6.06
N ASN A 71 -7.99 -3.43 -6.05
CA ASN A 71 -8.23 -4.42 -7.10
C ASN A 71 -9.71 -4.85 -7.16
N GLN A 72 -10.39 -5.03 -6.02
CA GLN A 72 -11.82 -5.37 -5.99
C GLN A 72 -12.71 -4.23 -6.45
N ARG A 73 -12.41 -2.99 -6.05
CA ARG A 73 -13.20 -1.82 -6.42
C ARG A 73 -13.15 -1.57 -7.91
N LYS A 74 -11.97 -1.72 -8.52
CA LYS A 74 -11.83 -1.66 -9.98
C LYS A 74 -12.58 -2.77 -10.69
N LYS A 75 -12.48 -4.04 -10.22
CA LYS A 75 -13.26 -5.13 -10.81
C LYS A 75 -14.77 -4.84 -10.80
N LYS A 76 -15.26 -4.24 -9.71
CA LYS A 76 -16.67 -3.85 -9.60
C LYS A 76 -17.02 -2.65 -10.48
N GLU A 77 -16.12 -1.67 -10.64
CA GLU A 77 -16.30 -0.57 -11.60
C GLU A 77 -16.29 -1.06 -13.06
N GLU A 78 -15.39 -1.97 -13.43
CA GLU A 78 -15.38 -2.58 -14.76
C GLU A 78 -16.66 -3.38 -15.05
N GLU A 79 -17.14 -4.17 -14.08
CA GLU A 79 -18.41 -4.91 -14.21
C GLU A 79 -19.61 -3.96 -14.27
N ALA A 80 -19.59 -2.84 -13.54
CA ALA A 80 -20.65 -1.83 -13.61
C ALA A 80 -20.66 -1.05 -14.93
N LEU A 81 -19.48 -0.76 -15.51
CA LEU A 81 -19.38 -0.16 -16.84
C LEU A 81 -19.79 -1.14 -17.95
N ARG A 82 -19.50 -2.43 -17.81
CA ARG A 82 -19.90 -3.45 -18.79
C ARG A 82 -21.36 -3.90 -18.68
N GLY A 83 -21.98 -3.78 -17.51
CA GLY A 83 -23.38 -4.16 -17.28
C GLY A 83 -24.41 -3.09 -17.63
N SER A 84 -24.00 -1.93 -18.15
CA SER A 84 -24.91 -0.82 -18.50
C SER A 84 -25.27 -0.77 -19.99
N ASP A 85 -24.84 -1.75 -20.81
CA ASP A 85 -24.97 -1.70 -22.28
C ASP A 85 -25.88 -2.81 -22.88
N ASP A 86 -26.56 -3.60 -22.05
CA ASP A 86 -27.41 -4.74 -22.48
C ASP A 86 -28.90 -4.57 -22.14
N ASP A 87 -29.43 -3.34 -22.18
CA ASP A 87 -30.89 -3.08 -22.18
C ASP A 87 -31.26 -2.18 -23.38
N TYR A 88 -31.29 -2.75 -24.60
CA TYR A 88 -32.03 -2.19 -25.74
C TYR A 88 -32.57 -3.27 -26.69
#